data_AF-V4L0C9-F1
#
_entry.id   AF-V4L0C9-F1
#
_cell.length_a   1.000
_cell.length_b   1.000
_cell.length_c   1.000
_cell.angle_alpha   90.00
_cell.angle_beta   90.00
_cell.angle_gamma   90.00
#
_symmetry.space_group_name_H-M   'P 1'
#
loop_
_entity.id
_entity.type
_entity.pdbx_description
1 polymer ?
#
loop_
_entity_poly.entity_id
_entity_poly.type
_entity_poly.pdbx_seq_one_letter_code
_entity_poly.pdbx_strand_id
1 'polypeptide(L)' 'HLRLLMAQAIIYSLWRQRNDRIFNNKSVPAEVLFKAIDRRIRDTCLARKDRPSFHDSLALWFRGT' A
#
# COMPACT_ATOMS: atom_id res chain seq x y z
N HIS A 1 -13.47 -2.62 3.26
CA HIS A 1 -12.75 -1.68 2.39
C HIS A 1 -11.23 -1.73 2.55
N LEU A 2 -10.68 -1.74 3.78
CA LEU A 2 -9.22 -1.79 4.00
C LEU A 2 -8.53 -3.01 3.36
N ARG A 3 -9.06 -4.24 3.53
CA ARG A 3 -8.47 -5.45 2.92
C ARG A 3 -8.32 -5.38 1.39
N LEU A 4 -9.31 -4.80 0.72
CA LEU A 4 -9.28 -4.63 -0.74
C LEU A 4 -8.23 -3.59 -1.16
N LEU A 5 -8.11 -2.50 -0.39
CA LEU A 5 -7.07 -1.49 -0.57
C LEU A 5 -5.66 -2.10 -0.38
N MET A 6 -5.48 -2.91 0.66
CA MET A 6 -4.23 -3.63 0.92
C MET A 6 -3.87 -4.55 -0.25
N ALA A 7 -4.81 -5.39 -0.67
CA ALA A 7 -4.61 -6.30 -1.80
C ALA A 7 -4.23 -5.52 -3.08
N GLN A 8 -4.95 -4.44 -3.38
CA GLN A 8 -4.65 -3.57 -4.52
C GLN A 8 -3.24 -2.97 -4.42
N ALA A 9 -2.86 -2.44 -3.25
CA ALA A 9 -1.55 -1.82 -3.04
C ALA A 9 -0.42 -2.84 -3.19
N ILE A 10 -0.58 -4.04 -2.63
CA ILE A 10 0.41 -5.12 -2.70
C ILE A 10 0.56 -5.63 -4.14
N ILE A 11 -0.56 -5.99 -4.79
CA ILE A 11 -0.56 -6.51 -6.17
C ILE A 11 0.07 -5.50 -7.12
N TYR A 12 -0.34 -4.23 -7.03
CA TYR A 12 0.23 -3.18 -7.87
C TYR A 12 1.73 -3.00 -7.65
N SER A 13 2.17 -2.97 -6.39
CA SER A 13 3.58 -2.79 -6.05
C SER A 13 4.46 -3.95 -6.54
N LEU A 14 3.97 -5.19 -6.42
CA LEU A 14 4.66 -6.37 -6.95
C LEU A 14 4.74 -6.35 -8.48
N TRP A 15 3.61 -6.05 -9.14
CA TRP A 15 3.57 -5.93 -10.60
C TRP A 15 4.53 -4.85 -11.10
N ARG A 16 4.54 -3.68 -10.45
CA ARG A 16 5.45 -2.58 -10.77
C ARG A 16 6.91 -2.99 -10.58
N GLN A 17 7.27 -3.58 -9.44
CA GLN A 17 8.64 -4.01 -9.17
C GLN A 17 9.12 -5.05 -10.19
N ARG A 18 8.26 -5.99 -10.57
CA ARG A 18 8.58 -6.97 -11.63
C ARG A 18 8.85 -6.28 -12.95
N ASN A 19 8.03 -5.31 -13.34
CA ASN A 19 8.24 -4.56 -14.58
C ASN A 19 9.52 -3.72 -14.53
N ASP A 20 9.83 -3.08 -13.40
CA ASP A 20 11.08 -2.32 -13.26
C ASP A 20 12.32 -3.22 -13.34
N ARG A 21 12.23 -4.47 -12.87
CA ARG A 21 13.31 -5.45 -13.07
C ARG A 21 13.49 -5.82 -14.55
N ILE A 22 12.39 -6.07 -15.27
CA ILE A 22 12.43 -6.50 -16.68
C ILE A 22 12.88 -5.36 -17.61
N PHE A 23 12.30 -4.17 -17.45
CA PHE A 23 12.48 -3.07 -18.41
C PHE A 23 13.55 -2.06 -17.99
N ASN A 24 13.80 -1.90 -16.69
CA ASN A 24 14.72 -0.89 -16.17
C ASN A 24 15.96 -1.51 -15.50
N ASN A 25 16.06 -2.85 -15.39
CA ASN A 25 17.10 -3.55 -14.61
C ASN A 25 17.24 -3.04 -13.16
N LYS A 26 16.17 -2.46 -12.60
CA LYS A 26 16.16 -1.90 -11.25
C LYS A 26 15.52 -2.91 -10.30
N SER A 27 16.27 -3.32 -9.28
CA SER A 27 15.74 -4.09 -8.17
C SER A 27 15.67 -3.23 -6.93
N VAL A 28 14.47 -3.06 -6.39
CA VAL A 28 14.24 -2.36 -5.13
C VAL A 28 14.29 -3.38 -3.98
N PRO A 29 15.01 -3.11 -2.88
CA PRO A 29 14.98 -3.96 -1.69
C PRO A 29 13.56 -4.14 -1.15
N ALA A 30 13.26 -5.33 -0.62
CA ALA A 30 11.94 -5.65 -0.08
C ALA A 30 11.51 -4.66 1.02
N GLU A 31 12.44 -4.22 1.88
CA GLU A 31 12.16 -3.27 2.94
C GLU A 31 11.68 -1.90 2.42
N VAL A 32 12.28 -1.41 1.33
CA VAL A 32 11.86 -0.16 0.68
C VAL A 32 10.46 -0.32 0.08
N LEU A 33 10.18 -1.48 -0.52
CA LEU A 33 8.85 -1.79 -1.06
C LEU A 33 7.79 -1.85 0.05
N PHE A 34 8.09 -2.48 1.18
CA PHE A 34 7.19 -2.54 2.33
C PHE A 34 6.89 -1.15 2.88
N LYS A 35 7.91 -0.31 3.10
CA LYS A 35 7.73 1.09 3.53
C LYS A 35 6.88 1.88 2.54
N ALA A 36 7.06 1.67 1.24
CA ALA A 36 6.27 2.35 0.21
C ALA A 36 4.80 1.90 0.19
N ILE A 37 4.54 0.60 0.33
CA ILE A 37 3.18 0.04 0.40
C ILE A 37 2.45 0.58 1.62
N ASP A 38 3.09 0.49 2.78
CA ASP A 38 2.51 0.95 4.03
C ASP A 38 2.22 2.46 3.99
N ARG A 39 3.16 3.29 3.51
CA ARG A 39 2.93 4.73 3.32
C ARG A 39 1.72 4.99 2.43
N ARG A 40 1.61 4.26 1.31
CA ARG A 40 0.47 4.41 0.38
C ARG A 40 -0.87 4.04 1.02
N ILE A 41 -0.89 3.01 1.85
CA ILE A 41 -2.10 2.59 2.58
C ILE A 41 -2.50 3.68 3.58
N ARG A 42 -1.53 4.21 4.36
CA ARG A 42 -1.76 5.30 5.31
C ARG A 42 -2.25 6.56 4.60
N ASP A 43 -1.57 6.99 3.55
CA ASP A 43 -1.94 8.18 2.75
C ASP A 43 -3.35 8.05 2.17
N THR A 44 -3.72 6.86 1.68
CA THR A 44 -5.07 6.64 1.13
C THR A 44 -6.15 6.62 2.21
N CYS A 45 -5.85 6.08 3.40
CA CYS A 45 -6.76 6.14 4.53
C CYS A 45 -6.95 7.59 5.02
N LEU A 46 -5.86 8.35 5.14
CA LEU A 46 -5.88 9.76 5.54
C LEU A 46 -6.65 10.64 4.53
N ALA A 47 -6.39 10.46 3.23
CA ALA A 47 -7.09 11.18 2.17
C ALA A 47 -8.59 10.88 2.09
N ARG A 48 -9.03 9.75 2.69
CA ARG A 48 -10.43 9.32 2.70
C ARG A 48 -11.06 9.36 4.09
N LYS A 49 -10.38 9.93 5.09
CA LYS A 49 -10.82 9.94 6.50
C LYS A 49 -12.24 10.51 6.68
N ASP A 50 -12.60 11.48 5.84
CA ASP A 50 -13.90 12.16 5.90
C ASP A 50 -15.03 11.33 5.29
N ARG A 51 -14.72 10.18 4.65
CA ARG A 51 -15.74 9.23 4.20
C ARG A 51 -16.08 8.27 5.35
N PRO A 52 -17.38 8.04 5.62
CA PRO A 52 -17.81 7.18 6.73
C PRO A 52 -17.30 5.73 6.61
N SER A 53 -17.01 5.26 5.41
CA SER A 53 -16.42 3.92 5.17
C SER A 53 -14.92 3.81 5.48
N PHE A 54 -14.23 4.93 5.68
CA PHE A 54 -12.78 5.00 5.90
C PHE A 54 -12.38 5.66 7.23
N HIS A 55 -13.34 6.21 7.98
CA HIS A 55 -13.12 6.84 9.29
C HIS A 55 -12.27 5.96 10.24
N ASP A 56 -12.61 4.67 10.35
CA ASP A 56 -11.89 3.74 11.23
C ASP A 56 -10.81 2.91 10.52
N SER A 57 -10.62 3.11 9.20
CA SER A 57 -9.73 2.27 8.40
C SER A 57 -8.25 2.44 8.78
N LEU A 58 -7.84 3.65 9.17
CA LEU A 58 -6.48 3.89 9.64
C LEU A 58 -6.24 3.28 11.04
N ALA A 59 -7.21 3.40 11.94
CA ALA A 59 -7.13 2.78 13.26
C ALA A 59 -7.11 1.25 13.17
N LEU A 60 -7.87 0.67 12.23
CA LEU A 60 -7.86 -0.77 11.96
C LEU A 60 -6.51 -1.24 11.39
N TRP A 61 -5.83 -0.42 10.58
CA TRP A 61 -4.49 -0.70 10.07
C TRP A 61 -3.47 -0.82 11.21
N PHE A 62 -3.45 0.14 12.14
CA PHE A 62 -2.54 0.13 13.28
C PHE A 62 -2.80 -0.99 14.31
N ARG A 63 -4.00 -1.58 14.33
CA ARG A 63 -4.31 -2.75 15.19
C ARG A 63 -3.76 -4.07 14.65
N GLY A 64 -3.41 -4.14 13.37
CA GLY A 64 -2.98 -5.37 12.70
C GLY A 64 -1.49 -5.43 12.35
N THR A 65 -0.75 -4.35 12.59
CA THR A 65 0.73 -4.26 12.51
C THR A 65 1.33 -4.45 13.89
#